data_AF-A0A6V7M7Z6-F1
#
_entry.id   AF-A0A6V7M7Z6-F1
#
_cell.length_a   1.000
_cell.length_b   1.000
_cell.length_c   1.000
_cell.angle_alpha   90.00
_cell.angle_beta   90.00
_cell.angle_gamma   90.00
#
_symmetry.space_group_name_H-M   'P 1'
#
loop_
_entity.id
_entity.type
_entity.pdbx_description
1 polymer ?
#
loop_
_entity_poly.entity_id
_entity_poly.type
_entity_poly.pdbx_seq_one_letter_code
_entity_poly.pdbx_strand_id
1 'polypeptide(L)' 'ATQYKVTDRVYFDVLIDDHPVGRIVIGLFGDDAPKTVKNFVTIATDGINTRRYAGTKFHRVIKKFMIQ' A
#
# COMPACT_ATOMS: atom_id res chain seq x y z
N ALA A 1 18.39 -2.66 -19.00
CA ALA A 1 17.31 -2.12 -18.16
C ALA A 1 17.38 -2.78 -16.80
N THR A 2 17.34 -2.03 -15.70
CA THR A 2 17.30 -2.63 -14.36
C THR A 2 15.98 -3.40 -14.22
N GLN A 3 16.06 -4.71 -14.02
CA GLN A 3 14.88 -5.57 -13.90
C GLN A 3 14.47 -5.62 -12.43
N TYR A 4 13.39 -4.93 -12.06
CA TYR A 4 12.83 -5.02 -10.72
C TYR A 4 11.95 -6.25 -10.61
N LYS A 5 12.26 -7.10 -9.63
CA LYS A 5 11.49 -8.31 -9.35
C LYS A 5 10.49 -8.02 -8.24
N VAL A 6 9.22 -8.22 -8.54
CA VAL A 6 8.16 -8.18 -7.51
C VAL A 6 8.25 -9.46 -6.69
N THR A 7 8.49 -9.32 -5.38
CA THR A 7 8.59 -10.46 -4.45
C THR A 7 7.28 -10.69 -3.70
N ASP A 8 6.57 -9.60 -3.41
CA ASP A 8 5.37 -9.61 -2.58
C ASP A 8 4.29 -8.74 -3.23
N ARG A 9 3.03 -9.04 -2.94
CA ARG A 9 1.88 -8.26 -3.39
C ARG A 9 0.89 -8.06 -2.26
N VAL A 10 0.37 -6.85 -2.15
CA VAL A 10 -0.76 -6.50 -1.29
C VAL A 10 -1.77 -5.69 -2.09
N TYR A 11 -2.95 -5.45 -1.52
CA TYR A 11 -3.96 -4.63 -2.16
C TYR A 11 -4.68 -3.73 -1.17
N PHE A 12 -5.20 -2.61 -1.67
CA PHE A 12 -6.12 -1.73 -0.96
C PHE A 12 -7.43 -1.64 -1.74
N ASP A 13 -8.53 -1.98 -1.08
CA ASP A 13 -9.86 -1.62 -1.53
C ASP A 13 -10.15 -0.19 -1.07
N VAL A 14 -10.46 0.69 -2.02
CA VAL A 14 -10.60 2.13 -1.77
C VAL A 14 -12.05 2.55 -1.93
N LEU A 15 -12.50 3.40 -1.02
CA LEU A 15 -13.78 4.06 -1.05
C LEU A 15 -13.57 5.58 -1.21
N ILE A 16 -14.47 6.24 -1.93
CA ILE A 16 -14.60 7.70 -1.95
C ILE A 16 -16.04 8.01 -1.53
N ASP A 17 -16.20 8.79 -0.47
CA ASP A 17 -17.50 9.09 0.15
C ASP A 17 -18.35 7.82 0.37
N ASP A 18 -17.74 6.77 0.95
CA ASP A 18 -18.33 5.45 1.21
C ASP A 18 -18.75 4.63 -0.02
N HIS A 19 -18.43 5.10 -1.23
CA HIS A 19 -18.66 4.35 -2.46
C HIS A 19 -17.37 3.60 -2.87
N PRO A 20 -17.42 2.28 -3.10
CA PRO A 20 -16.28 1.53 -3.59
C PRO A 20 -15.85 2.02 -4.98
N VAL A 21 -14.59 2.46 -5.11
CA VAL A 21 -14.04 2.96 -6.39
C VAL A 21 -13.08 1.97 -7.05
N GLY A 22 -12.71 0.91 -6.34
CA GLY A 22 -11.93 -0.20 -6.88
C GLY A 22 -10.79 -0.63 -5.99
N ARG A 23 -9.93 -1.48 -6.55
CA ARG A 23 -8.80 -2.10 -5.88
C ARG A 23 -7.48 -1.65 -6.48
N ILE A 24 -6.57 -1.17 -5.62
CA ILE A 24 -5.18 -0.91 -5.99
C ILE A 24 -4.37 -2.14 -5.61
N VAL A 25 -3.72 -2.79 -6.58
CA VAL A 25 -2.78 -3.90 -6.34
C VAL A 25 -1.36 -3.37 -6.38
N ILE A 26 -0.61 -3.58 -5.30
CA ILE A 26 0.73 -3.04 -5.11
C ILE A 26 1.73 -4.18 -5.13
N GLY A 27 2.63 -4.18 -6.12
CA GLY A 27 3.81 -5.03 -6.14
C GLY A 27 4.95 -4.39 -5.36
N LEU A 28 5.63 -5.17 -4.52
CA LEU A 28 6.69 -4.71 -3.65
C LEU A 28 8.02 -5.39 -4.04
N PHE A 29 9.13 -4.65 -3.89
CA PHE A 29 10.47 -5.08 -4.24
C PHE A 29 11.24 -5.51 -2.99
N GLY A 30 10.90 -6.68 -2.44
CA GLY A 30 11.46 -7.18 -1.18
C GLY A 30 12.94 -7.55 -1.28
N ASP A 31 13.40 -7.95 -2.47
CA ASP A 31 14.81 -8.23 -2.73
C ASP A 31 15.66 -6.94 -2.59
N ASP A 32 15.12 -5.79 -3.00
CA ASP A 32 15.80 -4.48 -2.93
C ASP A 32 15.61 -3.76 -1.58
N ALA A 33 14.43 -3.88 -0.97
CA ALA A 33 14.05 -3.14 0.24
C ALA A 33 13.40 -4.03 1.32
N PRO A 34 14.09 -5.06 1.83
CA PRO A 34 13.47 -6.14 2.62
C PRO A 34 12.78 -5.65 3.90
N LYS A 35 13.41 -4.73 4.63
CA LYS A 35 12.85 -4.20 5.89
C LYS A 35 11.58 -3.36 5.63
N THR A 36 11.60 -2.55 4.58
CA THR A 36 10.48 -1.67 4.21
C THR A 36 9.31 -2.50 3.70
N VAL A 37 9.57 -3.47 2.83
CA VAL A 37 8.55 -4.37 2.28
C VAL A 37 7.91 -5.18 3.40
N LYS A 38 8.71 -5.78 4.29
CA LYS A 38 8.17 -6.52 5.44
C LYS A 38 7.25 -5.64 6.29
N ASN A 39 7.67 -4.42 6.61
CA ASN A 39 6.84 -3.49 7.38
C ASN A 39 5.53 -3.14 6.65
N PHE A 40 5.59 -2.82 5.35
CA PHE A 40 4.42 -2.45 4.55
C PHE A 40 3.42 -3.61 4.43
N VAL A 41 3.91 -4.82 4.15
CA VAL A 41 3.09 -6.04 4.09
C VAL A 41 2.42 -6.28 5.43
N THR A 42 3.17 -6.29 6.55
CA THR A 42 2.60 -6.56 7.87
C THR A 42 1.53 -5.53 8.26
N ILE A 43 1.72 -4.24 8.00
CA ILE A 43 0.70 -3.22 8.33
C ILE A 43 -0.54 -3.34 7.41
N ALA A 44 -0.36 -3.80 6.17
CA ALA A 44 -1.45 -4.03 5.22
C ALA A 44 -2.28 -5.30 5.52
N THR A 45 -1.67 -6.33 6.10
CA THR A 45 -2.33 -7.62 6.39
C THR A 45 -2.73 -7.75 7.86
N ASP A 46 -1.75 -8.02 8.72
CA ASP A 46 -1.96 -8.45 10.11
C ASP A 46 -2.11 -7.25 11.05
N GLY A 47 -1.50 -6.12 10.69
CA GLY A 47 -1.30 -4.96 11.53
C GLY A 47 -0.15 -5.12 12.52
N ILE A 48 0.27 -4.01 13.11
CA ILE A 48 1.25 -3.98 14.20
C ILE A 48 0.62 -3.19 15.35
N ASN A 49 0.27 -3.87 16.44
CA ASN A 49 -0.46 -3.28 17.57
C ASN A 49 -1.78 -2.63 17.07
N THR A 50 -1.91 -1.32 17.25
CA THR A 50 -3.05 -0.51 16.79
C THR A 50 -2.86 0.07 15.38
N ARG A 51 -1.78 -0.26 14.68
CA ARG A 51 -1.46 0.30 13.36
C ARG A 51 -1.86 -0.66 12.25
N ARG A 52 -2.81 -0.23 11.41
CA ARG A 52 -3.27 -0.90 10.18
C ARG A 52 -3.58 0.14 9.12
N TYR A 53 -3.46 -0.22 7.83
CA TYR A 53 -3.90 0.67 6.74
C TYR A 53 -5.42 0.67 6.57
N ALA A 54 -6.08 -0.47 6.82
CA ALA A 54 -7.53 -0.58 6.76
C ALA A 54 -8.20 0.44 7.71
N GLY A 55 -9.18 1.19 7.21
CA GLY A 55 -9.87 2.25 7.95
C GLY A 55 -9.13 3.58 8.01
N THR A 56 -7.93 3.69 7.43
CA THR A 56 -7.25 4.98 7.25
C THR A 56 -7.64 5.64 5.93
N LYS A 57 -7.39 6.95 5.81
CA LYS A 57 -7.66 7.74 4.59
C LYS A 57 -6.37 8.28 3.99
N PHE A 58 -6.37 8.47 2.67
CA PHE A 58 -5.40 9.37 2.04
C PHE A 58 -5.73 10.80 2.46
N HIS A 59 -4.98 11.32 3.42
CA HIS A 59 -5.24 12.62 4.03
C HIS A 59 -4.71 13.78 3.19
N ARG A 60 -3.83 13.51 2.22
CA ARG A 60 -3.27 14.51 1.32
C ARG A 60 -3.30 14.02 -0.12
N VAL A 61 -3.99 14.78 -0.98
CA VAL A 61 -4.12 14.51 -2.41
C VAL A 61 -3.70 15.76 -3.18
N ILE A 62 -2.62 15.66 -3.97
CA ILE A 62 -2.13 16.76 -4.80
C ILE A 62 -2.22 16.35 -6.26
N LYS A 63 -3.06 17.05 -7.01
CA LYS A 63 -3.30 16.80 -8.44
C LYS A 63 -1.99 16.90 -9.22
N LYS A 64 -1.76 15.92 -10.11
CA LYS A 64 -0.53 15.79 -10.91
C LYS A 64 0.75 15.60 -10.08
N PHE A 65 0.64 15.15 -8.83
CA PHE A 65 1.80 14.84 -8.00
C PHE A 65 1.64 13.50 -7.28
N MET A 66 0.91 13.44 -6.16
CA MET A 66 0.83 12.22 -5.34
C MET A 66 -0.38 12.19 -4.39
N ILE A 67 -0.64 11.01 -3.84
CA ILE A 67 -1.54 10.74 -2.71
C ILE A 67 -0.75 10.19 -1.52
N GLN A 68 -1.12 10.60 -0.30
CA GLN A 68 -0.47 10.23 0.97
C GLN A 68 -1.51 10.07 2.08
#